data_AF-A0A934NCT7-F1
#
_entry.id   AF-A0A934NCT7-F1
#
_cell.length_a   1.000
_cell.length_b   1.000
_cell.length_c   1.000
_cell.angle_alpha   90.00
_cell.angle_beta   90.00
_cell.angle_gamma   90.00
#
_symmetry.space_group_name_H-M   'P 1'
#
loop_
_entity.id
_entity.type
_entity.pdbx_description
1 polymer ?
#
loop_
_entity_poly.entity_id
_entity_poly.type
_entity_poly.pdbx_seq_one_letter_code
_entity_poly.pdbx_strand_id
1 'polypeptide(L)'
;MNELDIIRRRQRNQRLTGGPLKTAVEVVTWLGAVQAQEYEEAKWSVGQRLASGTESEVERALTERQILRTHILRPTWHLVSRADIRWLLRLTSPGCRR
;
A
#
# COMPACT_ATOMS: atom_id res chain seq x y z
N MET A 1 23.38 -7.33 14.58
CA MET A 1 21.92 -7.24 14.41
C MET A 1 21.39 -8.65 14.43
N ASN A 2 20.59 -9.01 15.44
CA ASN A 2 20.03 -10.34 15.55
C ASN A 2 18.66 -10.43 14.83
N GLU A 3 18.04 -11.61 14.82
CA GLU A 3 16.76 -11.82 14.16
C GLU A 3 15.63 -10.93 14.70
N LEU A 4 15.56 -10.78 16.04
CA LEU A 4 14.55 -9.94 16.69
C LEU A 4 14.70 -8.46 16.30
N ASP A 5 15.93 -7.98 16.11
CA ASP A 5 16.19 -6.62 15.64
C ASP A 5 15.62 -6.41 14.23
N ILE A 6 15.76 -7.40 13.34
CA ILE A 6 15.23 -7.34 11.97
C ILE A 6 13.71 -7.33 12.00
N ILE A 7 13.08 -8.21 12.79
CA ILE A 7 11.62 -8.28 12.93
C ILE A 7 11.06 -6.93 13.42
N ARG A 8 11.63 -6.38 14.49
CA ARG A 8 11.21 -5.08 15.05
C ARG A 8 11.37 -3.95 14.04
N ARG A 9 12.49 -3.93 13.31
CA ARG A 9 12.73 -2.95 12.23
C ARG A 9 11.71 -3.09 11.11
N ARG A 10 11.38 -4.32 10.68
CA ARG A 10 10.37 -4.56 9.64
C ARG A 10 8.98 -4.12 10.08
N GLN A 11 8.55 -4.47 11.30
CA GLN A 11 7.25 -4.03 11.83
C GLN A 11 7.16 -2.50 11.88
N ARG A 12 8.22 -1.83 12.35
CA ARG A 12 8.28 -0.37 12.40
C ARG A 12 8.28 0.25 10.99
N ASN A 13 9.07 -0.30 10.08
CA ASN A 13 9.12 0.14 8.69
C ASN A 13 7.84 -0.18 7.93
N GLN A 14 7.01 -1.12 8.38
CA GLN A 14 5.69 -1.37 7.83
C GLN A 14 4.59 -0.61 8.58
N ARG A 15 4.95 0.27 9.53
CA ARG A 15 4.01 1.07 10.34
C ARG A 15 3.00 0.23 11.14
N LEU A 16 3.34 -1.03 11.43
CA LEU A 16 2.58 -1.88 12.36
C LEU A 16 2.92 -1.55 13.83
N THR A 17 4.10 -0.98 14.05
CA THR A 17 4.52 -0.43 15.34
C THR A 17 5.11 0.97 15.15
N GLY A 18 5.08 1.78 16.20
CA GLY A 18 5.46 3.20 16.14
C GLY A 18 4.30 4.10 15.72
N GLY A 19 4.62 5.31 15.25
CA GLY A 19 3.60 6.30 14.88
C GLY A 19 2.88 5.93 13.58
N PRO A 20 1.53 5.90 13.57
CA PRO A 20 0.75 5.67 12.36
C PRO A 20 0.89 6.85 11.39
N LEU A 21 0.52 6.62 10.13
CA LEU A 21 0.47 7.67 9.10
C LEU A 21 -0.88 8.38 9.13
N LYS A 22 -0.94 9.60 8.59
CA LYS A 22 -2.12 10.46 8.73
C LYS A 22 -3.16 10.21 7.66
N THR A 23 -2.73 9.77 6.47
CA THR A 23 -3.63 9.53 5.34
C THR A 23 -3.43 8.17 4.69
N ALA A 24 -4.50 7.61 4.10
CA ALA A 24 -4.40 6.37 3.35
C ALA A 24 -3.40 6.46 2.17
N VAL A 25 -3.30 7.63 1.55
CA VAL A 25 -2.33 7.91 0.47
C VAL A 25 -0.91 7.81 0.98
N GLU A 26 -0.61 8.38 2.15
CA GLU A 26 0.71 8.25 2.80
C GLU A 26 1.04 6.78 3.07
N VAL A 27 0.07 5.99 3.56
CA VAL A 27 0.28 4.54 3.81
C VAL A 27 0.64 3.81 2.53
N VAL A 28 -0.16 3.97 1.47
CA VAL A 28 0.08 3.27 0.20
C VAL A 28 1.39 3.74 -0.46
N THR A 29 1.68 5.04 -0.41
CA THR A 29 2.95 5.60 -0.93
C THR A 29 4.15 5.05 -0.16
N TRP A 30 4.06 4.98 1.17
CA TRP A 30 5.13 4.44 2.02
C TRP A 30 5.41 2.96 1.76
N LEU A 31 4.38 2.17 1.48
CA LEU A 31 4.51 0.75 1.13
C LEU A 31 4.87 0.51 -0.34
N GLY A 32 4.74 1.54 -1.20
CA GLY A 32 4.95 1.49 -2.65
C GLY A 32 3.83 0.79 -3.42
N ALA A 33 3.39 -0.38 -2.95
CA ALA A 33 2.22 -1.10 -3.46
C ALA A 33 1.65 -2.02 -2.38
N VAL A 34 0.32 -2.15 -2.33
CA VAL A 34 -0.37 -3.08 -1.41
C VAL A 34 -1.19 -4.06 -2.23
N GLN A 35 -0.94 -5.37 -2.10
CA GLN A 35 -1.73 -6.37 -2.83
C GLN A 35 -3.22 -6.23 -2.47
N ALA A 36 -4.08 -6.28 -3.48
CA ALA A 36 -5.51 -5.98 -3.39
C ALA A 36 -6.34 -6.91 -4.28
N GLN A 37 -5.97 -8.19 -4.31
CA GLN A 37 -6.77 -9.23 -4.93
C GLN A 37 -8.15 -9.27 -4.27
N GLU A 38 -8.14 -9.41 -2.95
CA GLU A 38 -9.31 -9.21 -2.10
C GLU A 38 -9.35 -7.75 -1.62
N TYR A 39 -10.47 -7.08 -1.88
CA TYR A 39 -10.59 -5.62 -1.76
C TYR A 39 -10.71 -5.18 -0.30
N GLU A 40 -11.52 -5.88 0.48
CA GLU A 40 -11.82 -5.54 1.88
C GLU A 40 -10.60 -5.71 2.78
N GLU A 41 -9.83 -6.78 2.57
CA GLU A 41 -8.59 -7.10 3.29
C GLU A 41 -7.50 -6.07 2.97
N ALA A 42 -7.46 -5.56 1.74
CA ALA A 42 -6.54 -4.49 1.37
C ALA A 42 -6.90 -3.18 2.09
N LYS A 43 -8.19 -2.82 2.14
CA LYS A 43 -8.65 -1.65 2.90
C LYS A 43 -8.35 -1.78 4.39
N TRP A 44 -8.65 -2.94 4.97
CA TRP A 44 -8.35 -3.24 6.37
C TRP A 44 -6.85 -3.12 6.67
N SER A 45 -6.00 -3.71 5.82
CA SER A 45 -4.53 -3.62 5.96
C SER A 45 -4.02 -2.18 5.91
N VAL A 46 -4.58 -1.33 5.05
CA VAL A 46 -4.26 0.10 4.99
C VAL A 46 -4.74 0.80 6.26
N GLY A 47 -5.98 0.54 6.69
CA GLY A 47 -6.58 1.13 7.89
C GLY A 47 -5.77 0.84 9.17
N GLN A 48 -5.20 -0.36 9.31
CA GLN A 48 -4.35 -0.73 10.45
C GLN A 48 -3.09 0.14 10.62
N ARG A 49 -2.68 0.87 9.59
CA ARG A 49 -1.48 1.74 9.57
C ARG A 49 -1.82 3.23 9.60
N LEU A 50 -3.11 3.54 9.68
CA LEU A 50 -3.68 4.88 9.60
C LEU A 50 -4.06 5.37 10.99
N ALA A 51 -3.80 6.64 11.29
CA ALA A 51 -4.07 7.21 12.61
C ALA A 51 -5.57 7.23 12.96
N SER A 52 -6.45 7.42 11.96
CA SER A 52 -7.90 7.36 12.13
C SER A 52 -8.43 5.93 12.26
N GLY A 53 -7.71 4.94 11.71
CA GLY A 53 -8.13 3.54 11.69
C GLY A 53 -9.38 3.26 10.85
N THR A 54 -9.89 4.24 10.09
CA THR A 54 -11.20 4.10 9.44
C THR A 54 -11.08 3.62 7.99
N GLU A 55 -11.88 2.61 7.65
CA GLU A 55 -12.04 2.12 6.29
C GLU A 55 -12.60 3.21 5.35
N SER A 56 -13.49 4.07 5.86
CA SER A 56 -14.11 5.14 5.08
C SER A 56 -13.11 6.15 4.52
N GLU A 57 -11.99 6.38 5.20
CA GLU A 57 -10.92 7.23 4.69
C GLU A 57 -10.20 6.58 3.50
N VAL A 58 -9.98 5.26 3.57
CA VAL A 58 -9.40 4.49 2.46
C VAL A 58 -10.33 4.50 1.25
N GLU A 59 -11.62 4.25 1.46
CA GLU A 59 -12.64 4.27 0.41
C GLU A 59 -12.74 5.66 -0.25
N ARG A 60 -12.66 6.73 0.55
CA ARG A 60 -12.64 8.11 0.04
C ARG A 60 -11.40 8.37 -0.83
N ALA A 61 -10.21 7.95 -0.41
CA ALA A 61 -8.98 8.12 -1.19
C ALA A 61 -9.01 7.35 -2.52
N LEU A 62 -9.69 6.20 -2.57
CA LEU A 62 -9.96 5.44 -3.78
C LEU A 62 -10.97 6.14 -4.69
N THR A 63 -12.08 6.62 -4.13
CA THR A 63 -13.14 7.37 -4.84
C THR A 63 -12.59 8.66 -5.46
N GLU A 64 -11.75 9.38 -4.73
CA GLU A 64 -11.06 10.60 -5.18
C GLU A 64 -9.88 10.32 -6.15
N ARG A 65 -9.61 9.05 -6.46
CA ARG A 65 -8.54 8.59 -7.37
C ARG A 65 -7.15 9.02 -6.91
N GLN A 66 -6.95 9.22 -5.62
CA GLN A 66 -5.63 9.45 -5.03
C GLN A 66 -4.87 8.13 -4.87
N ILE A 67 -5.61 7.05 -4.63
CA ILE A 67 -5.16 5.66 -4.70
C ILE A 67 -5.84 4.99 -5.90
N LEU A 68 -5.11 4.14 -6.61
CA LEU A 68 -5.59 3.39 -7.76
C LEU A 68 -5.46 1.89 -7.47
N ARG A 69 -6.49 1.11 -7.82
CA ARG A 69 -6.44 -0.36 -7.80
C ARG A 69 -6.17 -0.86 -9.22
N THR A 70 -5.01 -1.47 -9.46
CA THR A 70 -4.61 -1.94 -10.81
C THR A 70 -3.54 -3.03 -10.74
N HIS A 71 -3.21 -3.64 -11.88
CA HIS A 71 -2.19 -4.68 -11.98
C HIS A 71 -0.78 -4.10 -12.04
N ILE A 72 0.10 -4.50 -11.10
CA ILE A 72 1.47 -3.94 -11.00
C ILE A 72 2.53 -5.03 -10.85
N LEU A 73 2.69 -5.62 -9.66
CA LEU A 73 3.73 -6.61 -9.39
C LEU A 73 3.18 -8.02 -9.67
N ARG A 74 3.92 -8.85 -10.41
CA ARG A 74 3.53 -10.24 -10.75
C ARG A 74 2.06 -10.35 -11.21
N PRO A 75 1.72 -9.64 -12.29
CA PRO A 75 0.44 -8.95 -12.56
C PRO A 75 -0.77 -9.33 -11.68
N THR A 76 -0.68 -9.11 -10.36
CA THR A 76 -1.85 -9.18 -9.46
C THR A 76 -2.36 -7.78 -9.13
N TRP A 77 -3.60 -7.71 -8.63
CA TRP A 77 -4.20 -6.45 -8.20
C TRP A 77 -3.42 -5.83 -7.04
N HIS A 78 -3.15 -4.52 -7.13
CA HIS A 78 -2.51 -3.74 -6.08
C HIS A 78 -3.17 -2.36 -5.94
N LEU A 79 -3.21 -1.83 -4.72
CA LEU A 79 -3.36 -0.41 -4.45
C LEU A 79 -2.02 0.29 -4.63
N VAL A 80 -2.01 1.39 -5.38
CA VAL A 80 -0.84 2.25 -5.58
C VAL A 80 -1.26 3.71 -5.55
N SER A 81 -0.35 4.60 -5.15
CA SER A 81 -0.64 6.03 -5.20
C SER A 81 -0.74 6.51 -6.66
N ARG A 82 -1.55 7.53 -6.91
CA ARG A 82 -1.63 8.18 -8.23
C ARG A 82 -0.29 8.77 -8.66
N ALA A 83 0.55 9.20 -7.71
CA ALA A 83 1.87 9.74 -8.01
C ALA A 83 2.83 8.64 -8.52
N ASP A 84 2.68 7.41 -8.01
CA ASP A 84 3.65 6.34 -8.23
C ASP A 84 3.35 5.44 -9.43
N ILE A 85 2.08 5.39 -9.85
CA ILE A 85 1.61 4.47 -10.90
C ILE A 85 2.49 4.44 -12.15
N ARG A 86 2.95 5.61 -12.62
CA ARG A 86 3.72 5.72 -13.88
C ARG A 86 5.09 5.07 -13.79
N TRP A 87 5.81 5.31 -12.70
CA TRP A 87 7.16 4.74 -12.56
C TRP A 87 7.09 3.26 -12.21
N LEU A 88 6.09 2.83 -11.42
CA LEU A 88 5.84 1.43 -11.13
C LEU A 88 5.59 0.64 -12.41
N LEU A 89 4.69 1.11 -13.28
CA LEU A 89 4.44 0.48 -14.58
C LEU A 89 5.70 0.42 -15.45
N ARG A 90 6.51 1.48 -15.50
CA ARG A 90 7.77 1.45 -16.26
C ARG A 90 8.71 0.33 -15.80
N LEU A 91 8.72 -0.01 -14.51
CA LEU A 91 9.56 -1.06 -13.96
C LEU A 91 8.95 -2.46 -14.11
N THR A 92 7.63 -2.59 -14.03
CA THR A 92 6.96 -3.91 -13.95
C THR A 92 6.34 -4.39 -15.25
N SER A 93 5.95 -3.48 -16.14
CA SER A 93 5.34 -3.82 -17.43
C SER A 93 6.26 -4.57 -18.41
N PRO A 94 7.60 -4.38 -18.46
CA PRO A 94 8.45 -5.12 -19.40
C PRO A 94 8.38 -6.66 -19.25
N GLY A 95 8.08 -7.16 -18.05
CA GLY A 95 7.88 -8.58 -17.77
C GLY A 95 6.45 -9.08 -18.01
N CYS A 96 5.47 -8.18 -18.18
CA CYS A 96 4.08 -8.52 -18.46
C CYS A 96 3.87 -8.61 -19.97
N ARG A 97 4.33 -9.71 -20.58
CA ARG A 97 3.93 -10.06 -21.96
C ARG A 97 2.49 -10.55 -21.94
N ARG A 98 1.70 -10.16 -22.95
CA ARG A 98 0.37 -10.72 -23.20
C ARG A 98 0.46 -12.20 -23.53
#